data_AF-A0A2H9KZ36-F1
#
_entry.id   AF-A0A2H9KZ36-F1
#
_cell.length_a   1.000
_cell.length_b   1.000
_cell.length_c   1.000
_cell.angle_alpha   90.00
_cell.angle_beta   90.00
_cell.angle_gamma   90.00
#
_symmetry.space_group_name_H-M   'P 1'
#
loop_
_entity.id
_entity.type
_entity.pdbx_description
1 polymer ?
#
loop_
_entity_poly.entity_id
_entity_poly.type
_entity_poly.pdbx_seq_one_letter_code
_entity_poly.pdbx_strand_id
1 'polypeptide(L)'
;MPIMVRKADGSSEPLDFNKIKRALRRAGASGALCDEVVESLHEEMIEGISTKKIYKLAFMKLREFKPGAAARFGLKSSLFKFGPEGYPFETFMGALLRGRGYETQVRQIVQGKCISHEIDVVATRAKIEGHERTKSIIECKFHNSPSIRCSIQSALYSWARFLDIRERDTGIDSCWLATNTKFSSDVIRYADCVGLKLLGWSFPRHESIQVRIEENKLYPITVIPKINKHEFYALHEAGVITLKDLIACPIDELKKFGLRENKIERLKEKAREIMARK
;
A
#
# COMPACT_ATOMS: atom_id res chain seq x y z
N MET A 1 -8.35 -15.25 -32.08
CA MET A 1 -9.14 -14.72 -30.93
C MET A 1 -8.17 -14.32 -29.84
N PRO A 2 -8.37 -13.20 -29.11
CA PRO A 2 -7.49 -12.83 -28.02
C PRO A 2 -7.61 -13.82 -26.86
N ILE A 3 -6.49 -14.18 -26.24
CA ILE A 3 -6.47 -15.03 -25.03
C ILE A 3 -7.18 -14.29 -23.91
N MET A 4 -8.16 -14.92 -23.25
CA MET A 4 -8.85 -14.34 -22.11
C MET A 4 -8.18 -14.75 -20.79
N VAL A 5 -8.04 -13.79 -19.88
CA VAL A 5 -7.42 -14.00 -18.57
C VAL A 5 -8.41 -13.79 -17.44
N ARG A 6 -8.32 -14.62 -16.39
CA ARG A 6 -9.20 -14.55 -15.22
C ARG A 6 -8.63 -13.61 -14.14
N LYS A 7 -9.40 -12.61 -13.74
CA LYS A 7 -9.08 -11.69 -12.64
C LYS A 7 -9.32 -12.32 -11.28
N ALA A 8 -8.80 -11.67 -10.24
CA ALA A 8 -8.99 -12.10 -8.86
C ALA A 8 -10.46 -12.04 -8.41
N ASP A 9 -11.27 -11.16 -9.01
CA ASP A 9 -12.72 -11.05 -8.74
C ASP A 9 -13.59 -12.00 -9.58
N GLY A 10 -12.97 -12.96 -10.28
CA GLY A 10 -13.67 -13.95 -11.10
C GLY A 10 -14.02 -13.49 -12.52
N SER A 11 -13.99 -12.18 -12.78
CA SER A 11 -14.24 -11.63 -14.13
C SER A 11 -13.10 -11.95 -15.10
N SER A 12 -13.40 -11.94 -16.41
CA SER A 12 -12.41 -12.15 -17.47
C SER A 12 -12.13 -10.87 -18.26
N GLU A 13 -10.94 -10.73 -18.81
CA GLU A 13 -10.60 -9.68 -19.78
C GLU A 13 -9.61 -10.20 -20.83
N PRO A 14 -9.50 -9.56 -22.00
CA PRO A 14 -8.43 -9.88 -22.95
C PRO A 14 -7.04 -9.64 -22.34
N LEU A 15 -6.12 -10.57 -22.61
CA LEU A 15 -4.71 -10.41 -22.24
C LEU A 15 -4.14 -9.14 -22.89
N ASP A 16 -3.54 -8.27 -22.08
CA ASP A 16 -2.85 -7.07 -22.54
C ASP A 16 -1.40 -7.08 -22.01
N PHE A 17 -0.47 -7.49 -22.87
CA PHE A 17 0.97 -7.47 -22.55
C PHE A 17 1.48 -6.06 -22.25
N ASN A 18 0.85 -4.99 -22.76
CA ASN A 18 1.25 -3.63 -22.42
C ASN A 18 0.95 -3.31 -20.94
N LYS A 19 -0.08 -3.93 -20.32
CA LYS A 19 -0.27 -3.82 -18.85
C LYS A 19 0.91 -4.41 -18.10
N ILE A 20 1.44 -5.54 -18.57
CA ILE A 20 2.60 -6.22 -17.97
C ILE A 20 3.86 -5.37 -18.15
N LYS A 21 4.15 -4.91 -19.38
CA LYS A 21 5.29 -4.02 -19.66
C LYS A 21 5.23 -2.75 -18.80
N ARG A 22 4.07 -2.10 -18.67
CA ARG A 22 3.89 -0.93 -17.79
C ARG A 22 4.16 -1.25 -16.32
N ALA A 23 3.76 -2.43 -15.84
CA ALA A 23 4.04 -2.84 -14.47
C ALA A 23 5.54 -3.13 -14.23
N LEU A 24 6.20 -3.80 -15.18
CA LEU A 24 7.65 -4.08 -15.14
C LEU A 24 8.48 -2.79 -15.18
N ARG A 25 8.16 -1.86 -16.11
CA ARG A 25 8.84 -0.56 -16.21
C ARG A 25 8.70 0.27 -14.94
N ARG A 26 7.50 0.32 -14.34
CA ARG A 26 7.28 0.99 -13.04
C ARG A 26 8.10 0.37 -11.91
N ALA A 27 8.32 -0.94 -11.95
CA ALA A 27 9.21 -1.63 -11.03
C ALA A 27 10.71 -1.35 -11.29
N GLY A 28 11.06 -0.62 -12.35
CA GLY A 28 12.43 -0.26 -12.72
C GLY A 28 13.14 -1.30 -13.57
N ALA A 29 12.41 -2.14 -14.31
CA ALA A 29 13.00 -2.96 -15.37
C ALA A 29 13.34 -2.08 -16.60
N SER A 30 14.45 -2.35 -17.27
CA SER A 30 14.82 -1.68 -18.53
C SER A 30 13.86 -2.10 -19.66
N GLY A 31 13.87 -1.36 -20.77
CA GLY A 31 13.08 -1.73 -21.96
C GLY A 31 13.39 -3.16 -22.43
N ALA A 32 14.67 -3.46 -22.64
CA ALA A 32 15.15 -4.78 -23.02
C ALA A 32 14.69 -5.89 -22.07
N LEU A 33 14.82 -5.68 -20.75
CA LEU A 33 14.37 -6.67 -19.76
C LEU A 33 12.84 -6.83 -19.74
N CYS A 34 12.09 -5.76 -20.02
CA CYS A 34 10.63 -5.88 -20.14
C CYS A 34 10.23 -6.72 -21.35
N ASP A 35 10.92 -6.54 -22.48
CA ASP A 35 10.66 -7.27 -23.71
C ASP A 35 11.05 -8.74 -23.54
N GLU A 36 12.22 -9.03 -22.95
CA GLU A 36 12.66 -10.39 -22.62
C GLU A 36 11.68 -11.12 -21.68
N VAL A 37 11.24 -10.46 -20.59
CA VAL A 37 10.25 -11.06 -19.68
C VAL A 37 8.93 -11.32 -20.41
N VAL A 38 8.46 -10.39 -21.24
CA VAL A 38 7.22 -10.58 -21.99
C VAL A 38 7.33 -11.69 -23.03
N GLU A 39 8.44 -11.77 -23.75
CA GLU A 39 8.70 -12.84 -24.73
C GLU A 39 8.63 -14.21 -24.04
N SER A 40 9.30 -14.36 -22.89
CA SER A 40 9.26 -15.60 -22.12
C SER A 40 7.87 -15.97 -21.59
N LEU A 41 6.95 -15.00 -21.48
CA LEU A 41 5.59 -15.26 -21.05
C LEU A 41 4.71 -15.80 -22.18
N HIS A 42 5.00 -15.47 -23.45
CA HIS A 42 4.16 -15.86 -24.58
C HIS A 42 3.94 -17.37 -24.65
N GLU A 43 4.98 -18.16 -24.41
CA GLU A 43 4.93 -19.64 -24.43
C GLU A 43 4.08 -20.24 -23.29
N GLU A 44 3.90 -19.50 -22.19
CA GLU A 44 3.15 -19.95 -21.02
C GLU A 44 1.68 -19.46 -21.02
N MET A 45 1.27 -18.63 -22.00
CA MET A 45 -0.09 -18.08 -22.04
C MET A 45 -1.08 -19.08 -22.62
N ILE A 46 -2.06 -19.47 -21.79
CA ILE A 46 -3.16 -20.35 -22.18
C ILE A 46 -4.51 -19.69 -21.88
N GLU A 47 -5.56 -20.13 -22.57
CA GLU A 47 -6.92 -19.62 -22.36
C GLU A 47 -7.36 -19.81 -20.91
N GLY A 48 -7.94 -18.77 -20.31
CA GLY A 48 -8.42 -18.79 -18.93
C GLY A 48 -7.32 -18.72 -17.86
N ILE A 49 -6.05 -18.51 -18.24
CA ILE A 49 -4.95 -18.32 -17.28
C ILE A 49 -5.29 -17.18 -16.30
N SER A 50 -5.00 -17.40 -15.02
CA SER A 50 -5.27 -16.36 -14.02
C SER A 50 -4.23 -15.24 -14.07
N THR A 51 -4.68 -14.01 -13.89
CA THR A 51 -3.82 -12.83 -13.69
C THR A 51 -2.80 -13.02 -12.56
N LYS A 52 -3.16 -13.79 -11.51
CA LYS A 52 -2.26 -14.19 -10.42
C LYS A 52 -1.09 -15.06 -10.92
N LYS A 53 -1.36 -16.01 -11.82
CA LYS A 53 -0.34 -16.89 -12.40
C LYS A 53 0.58 -16.10 -13.34
N ILE A 54 0.04 -15.26 -14.23
CA ILE A 54 0.82 -14.38 -15.10
C ILE A 54 1.77 -13.52 -14.25
N TYR A 55 1.25 -12.89 -13.20
CA TYR A 55 2.04 -12.07 -12.30
C TYR A 55 3.15 -12.87 -11.60
N LYS A 56 2.88 -14.12 -11.18
CA LYS A 56 3.88 -15.00 -10.57
C LYS A 56 5.01 -15.33 -11.55
N LEU A 57 4.68 -15.64 -12.80
CA LEU A 57 5.67 -15.96 -13.84
C LEU A 57 6.56 -14.75 -14.14
N ALA A 58 5.95 -13.58 -14.37
CA ALA A 58 6.67 -12.33 -14.59
C ALA A 58 7.59 -12.00 -13.40
N PHE A 59 7.12 -12.20 -12.17
CA PHE A 59 7.92 -12.00 -10.95
C PHE A 59 9.11 -12.96 -10.89
N MET A 60 8.92 -14.25 -11.21
CA MET A 60 10.00 -15.24 -11.19
C MET A 60 11.10 -14.88 -12.17
N LYS A 61 10.74 -14.58 -13.43
CA LYS A 61 11.67 -14.13 -14.47
C LYS A 61 12.39 -12.84 -14.06
N LEU A 62 11.66 -11.82 -13.62
CA LEU A 62 12.27 -10.55 -13.20
C LEU A 62 13.24 -10.72 -12.02
N ARG A 63 12.99 -11.69 -11.13
CA ARG A 63 13.83 -11.95 -9.96
C ARG A 63 15.18 -12.55 -10.32
N GLU A 64 15.27 -13.30 -11.41
CA GLU A 64 16.53 -13.87 -11.90
C GLU A 64 17.49 -12.77 -12.36
N PHE A 65 16.98 -11.76 -13.06
CA PHE A 65 17.80 -10.68 -13.62
C PHE A 65 17.99 -9.49 -12.69
N LYS A 66 16.95 -9.07 -11.98
CA LYS A 66 16.96 -7.82 -11.19
C LYS A 66 16.14 -7.96 -9.90
N PRO A 67 16.70 -8.56 -8.84
CA PRO A 67 15.96 -8.86 -7.61
C PRO A 67 15.33 -7.63 -6.94
N GLY A 68 15.99 -6.47 -6.98
CA GLY A 68 15.44 -5.20 -6.49
C GLY A 68 14.20 -4.74 -7.28
N ALA A 69 14.20 -4.90 -8.61
CA ALA A 69 13.02 -4.63 -9.43
C ALA A 69 11.91 -5.66 -9.18
N ALA A 70 12.25 -6.93 -9.00
CA ALA A 70 11.26 -7.96 -8.66
C ALA A 70 10.55 -7.66 -7.33
N ALA A 71 11.29 -7.20 -6.31
CA ALA A 71 10.70 -6.77 -5.05
C ALA A 71 9.69 -5.63 -5.24
N ARG A 72 10.06 -4.59 -6.01
CA ARG A 72 9.16 -3.47 -6.35
C ARG A 72 7.97 -3.90 -7.20
N PHE A 73 8.17 -4.84 -8.12
CA PHE A 73 7.08 -5.45 -8.89
C PHE A 73 6.11 -6.16 -7.95
N GLY A 74 6.63 -6.86 -6.95
CA GLY A 74 5.98 -7.54 -5.82
C GLY A 74 5.19 -6.65 -4.85
N LEU A 75 5.21 -5.32 -5.02
CA LEU A 75 4.73 -4.37 -4.02
C LEU A 75 3.26 -4.58 -3.65
N LYS A 76 2.38 -4.79 -4.63
CA LYS A 76 0.96 -5.03 -4.35
C LYS A 76 0.77 -6.22 -3.41
N SER A 77 1.44 -7.33 -3.70
CA SER A 77 1.36 -8.55 -2.91
C SER A 77 1.98 -8.38 -1.52
N SER A 78 2.96 -7.49 -1.37
CA SER A 78 3.60 -7.23 -0.08
C SER A 78 2.64 -6.60 0.96
N LEU A 79 1.68 -5.78 0.52
CA LEU A 79 0.70 -5.17 1.44
C LEU A 79 -0.20 -6.21 2.12
N PHE A 80 -0.53 -7.31 1.43
CA PHE A 80 -1.33 -8.40 2.01
C PHE A 80 -0.59 -9.20 3.09
N LYS A 81 0.73 -8.98 3.25
CA LYS A 81 1.53 -9.63 4.28
C LYS A 81 1.56 -8.85 5.61
N PHE A 82 0.86 -7.74 5.72
CA PHE A 82 0.68 -7.03 7.00
C PHE A 82 -0.09 -7.85 8.05
N GLY A 83 -0.67 -8.99 7.67
CA GLY A 83 -1.40 -9.87 8.58
C GLY A 83 -2.87 -9.49 8.69
N PRO A 84 -3.67 -10.31 9.39
CA PRO A 84 -5.13 -10.19 9.39
C PRO A 84 -5.66 -9.01 10.21
N GLU A 85 -4.88 -8.52 11.17
CA GLU A 85 -5.31 -7.56 12.21
C GLU A 85 -5.54 -6.14 11.69
N GLY A 86 -5.07 -5.79 10.49
CA GLY A 86 -5.21 -4.43 9.93
C GLY A 86 -4.30 -3.37 10.56
N TYR A 87 -3.93 -3.50 11.84
CA TYR A 87 -3.10 -2.52 12.55
C TYR A 87 -1.82 -2.10 11.80
N PRO A 88 -1.01 -3.00 11.23
CA PRO A 88 0.20 -2.56 10.53
C PRO A 88 -0.10 -1.76 9.25
N PHE A 89 -1.28 -1.96 8.64
CA PHE A 89 -1.73 -1.15 7.51
C PHE A 89 -2.02 0.30 7.94
N GLU A 90 -2.60 0.52 9.12
CA GLU A 90 -2.83 1.87 9.67
C GLU A 90 -1.50 2.59 9.95
N THR A 91 -0.54 1.88 10.55
CA THR A 91 0.82 2.40 10.78
C THR A 91 1.49 2.77 9.46
N PHE A 92 1.33 1.93 8.44
CA PHE A 92 1.83 2.19 7.10
C PHE A 92 1.13 3.39 6.44
N MET A 93 -0.20 3.54 6.59
CA MET A 93 -0.93 4.70 6.10
C MET A 93 -0.45 5.99 6.76
N GLY A 94 -0.18 5.98 8.06
CA GLY A 94 0.48 7.08 8.74
C GLY A 94 1.84 7.41 8.11
N ALA A 95 2.69 6.42 7.84
CA ALA A 95 3.98 6.63 7.17
C ALA A 95 3.84 7.23 5.76
N LEU A 96 2.85 6.79 4.97
CA LEU A 96 2.57 7.36 3.65
C LEU A 96 2.16 8.82 3.69
N LEU A 97 1.34 9.21 4.68
CA LEU A 97 0.93 10.59 4.87
C LEU A 97 2.10 11.44 5.38
N ARG A 98 2.95 10.92 6.28
CA ARG A 98 4.18 11.60 6.70
C ARG A 98 5.11 11.92 5.53
N GLY A 99 5.28 10.99 4.60
CA GLY A 99 6.05 11.24 3.37
C GLY A 99 5.47 12.33 2.46
N ARG A 100 4.25 12.79 2.71
CA ARG A 100 3.60 13.90 2.01
C ARG A 100 3.53 15.18 2.86
N GLY A 101 4.30 15.22 3.95
CA GLY A 101 4.42 16.39 4.81
C GLY A 101 3.32 16.54 5.86
N TYR A 102 2.58 15.46 6.16
CA TYR A 102 1.65 15.45 7.29
C TYR A 102 2.37 15.01 8.57
N GLU A 103 1.97 15.57 9.70
CA GLU A 103 2.13 14.94 11.01
C GLU A 103 0.98 13.94 11.19
N THR A 104 1.27 12.78 11.78
CA THR A 104 0.28 11.71 11.89
C THR A 104 0.29 11.07 13.26
N GLN A 105 -0.89 10.80 13.79
CA GLN A 105 -1.12 9.99 14.99
C GLN A 105 -2.00 8.81 14.60
N VAL A 106 -1.68 7.60 15.08
CA VAL A 106 -2.43 6.38 14.74
C VAL A 106 -3.26 5.91 15.94
N ARG A 107 -4.44 5.32 15.70
CA ARG A 107 -5.33 4.73 16.73
C ARG A 107 -5.67 5.72 17.84
N GLN A 108 -6.25 6.84 17.45
CA GLN A 108 -6.59 7.92 18.38
C GLN A 108 -8.06 7.82 18.78
N ILE A 109 -8.37 7.93 20.07
CA ILE A 109 -9.75 8.11 20.51
C ILE A 109 -10.11 9.59 20.36
N VAL A 110 -11.05 9.88 19.47
CA VAL A 110 -11.54 11.23 19.19
C VAL A 110 -12.98 11.33 19.67
N GLN A 111 -13.25 12.29 20.54
CA GLN A 111 -14.60 12.52 21.02
C GLN A 111 -15.41 13.31 19.97
N GLY A 112 -16.54 12.75 19.55
CA GLY A 112 -17.54 13.46 18.75
C GLY A 112 -18.61 14.14 19.59
N LYS A 113 -19.62 14.69 18.92
CA LYS A 113 -20.79 15.30 19.58
C LYS A 113 -21.56 14.26 20.37
N CYS A 114 -21.78 13.08 19.80
CA CYS A 114 -22.58 12.02 20.39
C CYS A 114 -21.72 11.00 21.15
N ILE A 115 -20.66 10.46 20.53
CA ILE A 115 -19.86 9.37 21.12
C ILE A 115 -18.36 9.52 20.87
N SER A 116 -17.55 8.73 21.58
CA SER A 116 -16.13 8.55 21.28
C SER A 116 -15.92 7.63 20.07
N HIS A 117 -14.92 7.95 19.25
CA HIS A 117 -14.58 7.26 18.01
C HIS A 117 -13.10 6.89 18.01
N GLU A 118 -12.76 5.61 17.84
CA GLU A 118 -11.38 5.19 17.56
C GLU A 118 -11.02 5.44 16.08
N ILE A 119 -10.22 6.46 15.81
CA ILE A 119 -9.79 6.88 14.48
C ILE A 119 -8.42 6.28 14.16
N ASP A 120 -8.34 5.52 13.07
CA ASP A 120 -7.15 4.78 12.67
C ASP A 120 -5.95 5.69 12.43
N VAL A 121 -6.13 6.80 11.73
CA VAL A 121 -5.10 7.83 11.55
C VAL A 121 -5.72 9.23 11.61
N VAL A 122 -5.14 10.10 12.42
CA VAL A 122 -5.34 11.55 12.37
C VAL A 122 -4.12 12.15 11.68
N ALA A 123 -4.32 12.92 10.62
CA ALA A 123 -3.24 13.56 9.86
C ALA A 123 -3.43 15.06 9.83
N THR A 124 -2.41 15.80 10.28
CA THR A 124 -2.40 17.27 10.28
C THR A 124 -1.28 17.77 9.39
N ARG A 125 -1.55 18.78 8.57
CA ARG A 125 -0.53 19.52 7.83
C ARG A 125 -0.61 20.97 8.24
N ALA A 126 0.52 21.52 8.67
CA ALA A 126 0.64 22.94 8.99
C ALA A 126 0.36 23.79 7.74
N LYS A 127 -0.06 25.04 7.97
CA LYS A 127 -0.18 26.03 6.90
C LYS A 127 1.20 26.24 6.28
N ILE A 128 1.29 26.16 4.95
CA ILE A 128 2.48 26.49 4.19
C ILE A 128 2.07 27.44 3.06
N GLU A 129 3.03 28.14 2.45
CA GLU A 129 2.72 29.03 1.33
C GLU A 129 1.97 28.27 0.22
N GLY A 130 0.81 28.79 -0.18
CA GLY A 130 -0.07 28.15 -1.17
C GLY A 130 -0.98 27.02 -0.65
N HIS A 131 -0.91 26.64 0.63
CA HIS A 131 -1.80 25.62 1.21
C HIS A 131 -2.24 25.95 2.64
N GLU A 132 -3.56 25.97 2.87
CA GLU A 132 -4.12 26.10 4.21
C GLU A 132 -3.76 24.92 5.12
N ARG A 133 -3.82 25.16 6.43
CA ARG A 133 -3.71 24.10 7.44
C ARG A 133 -4.80 23.07 7.15
N THR A 134 -4.47 21.79 7.27
CA THR A 134 -5.46 20.71 7.18
C THR A 134 -5.33 19.75 8.35
N LYS A 135 -6.44 19.22 8.83
CA LYS A 135 -6.57 18.14 9.80
C LYS A 135 -7.62 17.17 9.27
N SER A 136 -7.20 15.95 9.00
CA SER A 136 -8.04 14.92 8.41
C SER A 136 -8.09 13.70 9.31
N ILE A 137 -9.24 13.03 9.32
CA ILE A 137 -9.38 11.69 9.89
C ILE A 137 -9.39 10.66 8.75
N ILE A 138 -8.73 9.54 8.95
CA ILE A 138 -8.59 8.49 7.95
C ILE A 138 -9.02 7.18 8.57
N GLU A 139 -10.00 6.53 7.93
CA GLU A 139 -10.40 5.14 8.19
C GLU A 139 -9.63 4.21 7.24
N CYS A 140 -9.03 3.16 7.78
CA CYS A 140 -8.24 2.17 7.06
C CYS A 140 -8.99 0.85 6.94
N LYS A 141 -9.57 0.58 5.77
CA LYS A 141 -10.18 -0.72 5.47
C LYS A 141 -9.20 -1.68 4.82
N PHE A 142 -8.54 -2.50 5.65
CA PHE A 142 -7.66 -3.56 5.17
C PHE A 142 -8.43 -4.83 4.76
N HIS A 143 -7.98 -5.47 3.68
CA HIS A 143 -8.52 -6.73 3.19
C HIS A 143 -7.42 -7.77 2.96
N ASN A 144 -7.67 -9.00 3.41
CA ASN A 144 -6.73 -10.13 3.29
C ASN A 144 -6.69 -10.76 1.89
N SER A 145 -7.64 -10.43 1.00
CA SER A 145 -7.69 -10.96 -0.35
C SER A 145 -7.80 -9.84 -1.39
N PRO A 146 -7.05 -9.90 -2.51
CA PRO A 146 -7.14 -8.94 -3.61
C PRO A 146 -8.47 -8.99 -4.37
N SER A 147 -9.31 -10.01 -4.14
CA SER A 147 -10.65 -10.13 -4.74
C SER A 147 -11.70 -9.27 -4.03
N ILE A 148 -11.44 -8.89 -2.78
CA ILE A 148 -12.40 -8.16 -1.95
C ILE A 148 -12.31 -6.67 -2.28
N ARG A 149 -13.47 -6.06 -2.55
CA ARG A 149 -13.62 -4.62 -2.72
C ARG A 149 -14.13 -4.01 -1.41
N CYS A 150 -13.71 -2.78 -1.13
CA CYS A 150 -14.25 -2.02 -0.01
C CYS A 150 -15.74 -1.74 -0.25
N SER A 151 -16.57 -1.99 0.76
CA SER A 151 -18.04 -1.92 0.65
C SER A 151 -18.57 -0.51 0.89
N ILE A 152 -19.80 -0.26 0.43
CA ILE A 152 -20.52 0.99 0.68
C ILE A 152 -20.78 1.23 2.17
N GLN A 153 -20.95 0.15 2.94
CA GLN A 153 -21.12 0.22 4.40
C GLN A 153 -19.92 0.90 5.06
N SER A 154 -18.69 0.59 4.63
CA SER A 154 -17.49 1.26 5.17
C SER A 154 -17.49 2.75 4.85
N ALA A 155 -17.87 3.14 3.63
CA ALA A 155 -17.93 4.57 3.27
C ALA A 155 -19.01 5.34 4.04
N LEU A 156 -20.22 4.77 4.16
CA LEU A 156 -21.31 5.36 4.93
C LEU A 156 -20.95 5.47 6.42
N TYR A 157 -20.33 4.43 6.98
CA TYR A 157 -19.87 4.41 8.36
C TYR A 157 -18.80 5.47 8.62
N SER A 158 -17.74 5.52 7.82
CA SER A 158 -16.69 6.54 7.94
C SER A 158 -17.25 7.96 7.84
N TRP A 159 -18.22 8.19 6.94
CA TRP A 159 -18.85 9.49 6.79
C TRP A 159 -19.70 9.87 8.01
N ALA A 160 -20.52 8.95 8.53
CA ALA A 160 -21.32 9.21 9.73
C ALA A 160 -20.44 9.57 10.95
N ARG A 161 -19.31 8.87 11.13
CA ARG A 161 -18.32 9.19 12.17
C ARG A 161 -17.72 10.58 11.98
N PHE A 162 -17.36 10.90 10.74
CA PHE A 162 -16.83 12.23 10.42
C PHE A 162 -17.81 13.34 10.76
N LEU A 163 -19.10 13.18 10.43
CA LEU A 163 -20.12 14.16 10.77
C LEU A 163 -20.23 14.34 12.28
N ASP A 164 -20.29 13.26 13.05
CA ASP A 164 -20.38 13.34 14.52
C ASP A 164 -19.16 14.02 15.15
N ILE A 165 -17.95 13.77 14.63
CA ILE A 165 -16.74 14.41 15.12
C ILE A 165 -16.67 15.88 14.72
N ARG A 166 -16.97 16.20 13.45
CA ARG A 166 -16.88 17.56 12.93
C ARG A 166 -17.86 18.52 13.60
N GLU A 167 -19.01 18.02 14.03
CA GLU A 167 -19.96 18.80 14.83
C GLU A 167 -19.37 19.29 16.16
N ARG A 168 -18.40 18.56 16.73
CA ARG A 168 -17.71 18.95 17.96
C ARG A 168 -16.39 19.68 17.70
N ASP A 169 -15.62 19.25 16.70
CA ASP A 169 -14.35 19.85 16.29
C ASP A 169 -14.45 20.30 14.83
N THR A 170 -14.85 21.56 14.63
CA THR A 170 -14.94 22.18 13.31
C THR A 170 -13.58 22.33 12.63
N GLY A 171 -12.48 22.11 13.37
CA GLY A 171 -11.12 22.09 12.84
C GLY A 171 -10.74 20.79 12.13
N ILE A 172 -11.63 19.80 12.02
CA ILE A 172 -11.44 18.63 11.14
C ILE A 172 -12.03 18.91 9.75
N ASP A 173 -11.14 19.05 8.78
CA ASP A 173 -11.47 19.51 7.44
C ASP A 173 -11.99 18.40 6.52
N SER A 174 -11.50 17.17 6.67
CA SER A 174 -11.89 16.08 5.76
C SER A 174 -11.79 14.68 6.36
N CYS A 175 -12.57 13.77 5.78
CA CYS A 175 -12.54 12.34 6.05
C CYS A 175 -11.97 11.59 4.84
N TRP A 176 -11.15 10.58 5.10
CA TRP A 176 -10.57 9.71 4.08
C TRP A 176 -10.93 8.26 4.38
N LEU A 177 -11.21 7.49 3.34
CA LEU A 177 -11.31 6.04 3.40
C LEU A 177 -10.14 5.43 2.60
N ALA A 178 -9.25 4.75 3.29
CA ALA A 178 -8.08 4.10 2.72
C ALA A 178 -8.26 2.58 2.63
N THR A 179 -7.78 1.95 1.55
CA THR A 179 -7.82 0.49 1.41
C THR A 179 -6.66 -0.05 0.57
N ASN A 180 -6.14 -1.23 0.93
CA ASN A 180 -5.11 -1.93 0.16
C ASN A 180 -5.65 -2.58 -1.13
N THR A 181 -6.96 -2.54 -1.38
CA THR A 181 -7.59 -3.10 -2.60
C THR A 181 -8.19 -2.00 -3.50
N LYS A 182 -9.48 -2.13 -3.85
CA LYS A 182 -10.22 -1.27 -4.77
C LYS A 182 -11.59 -0.95 -4.17
N PHE A 183 -12.15 0.17 -4.61
CA PHE A 183 -13.51 0.58 -4.28
C PHE A 183 -14.50 0.05 -5.32
N SER A 184 -15.76 -0.17 -4.91
CA SER A 184 -16.87 -0.37 -5.85
C SER A 184 -17.25 0.95 -6.53
N SER A 185 -18.02 0.87 -7.63
CA SER A 185 -18.58 2.06 -8.29
C SER A 185 -19.50 2.85 -7.36
N ASP A 186 -20.26 2.17 -6.50
CA ASP A 186 -21.12 2.84 -5.51
C ASP A 186 -20.33 3.64 -4.49
N VAL A 187 -19.22 3.09 -3.99
CA VAL A 187 -18.34 3.81 -3.05
C VAL A 187 -17.76 5.05 -3.72
N ILE A 188 -17.30 4.95 -4.97
CA ILE A 188 -16.76 6.10 -5.71
C ILE A 188 -17.84 7.17 -5.88
N ARG A 189 -19.03 6.80 -6.40
CA ARG A 189 -20.14 7.74 -6.60
C ARG A 189 -20.57 8.43 -5.30
N TYR A 190 -20.72 7.66 -4.23
CA TYR A 190 -21.09 8.20 -2.93
C TYR A 190 -20.02 9.15 -2.40
N ALA A 191 -18.74 8.74 -2.48
CA ALA A 191 -17.64 9.52 -1.97
C ALA A 191 -17.47 10.86 -2.69
N ASP A 192 -17.59 10.85 -4.02
CA ASP A 192 -17.59 12.07 -4.84
C ASP A 192 -18.76 13.00 -4.48
N CYS A 193 -19.94 12.43 -4.18
CA CYS A 193 -21.13 13.18 -3.81
C CYS A 193 -20.99 13.90 -2.46
N VAL A 194 -20.48 13.21 -1.43
CA VAL A 194 -20.40 13.77 -0.07
C VAL A 194 -19.06 14.46 0.24
N GLY A 195 -18.04 14.28 -0.61
CA GLY A 195 -16.69 14.80 -0.38
C GLY A 195 -15.81 13.90 0.49
N LEU A 196 -16.13 12.60 0.59
CA LEU A 196 -15.26 11.61 1.23
C LEU A 196 -14.05 11.34 0.33
N LYS A 197 -12.83 11.51 0.84
CA LYS A 197 -11.63 11.25 0.04
C LYS A 197 -11.34 9.74 0.01
N LEU A 198 -11.01 9.21 -1.15
CA LEU A 198 -10.71 7.79 -1.32
C LEU A 198 -9.23 7.57 -1.59
N LEU A 199 -8.62 6.58 -0.93
CA LEU A 199 -7.22 6.21 -1.13
C LEU A 199 -7.05 4.69 -1.25
N GLY A 200 -7.07 4.20 -2.49
CA GLY A 200 -6.94 2.78 -2.82
C GLY A 200 -5.56 2.42 -3.36
N TRP A 201 -5.33 1.12 -3.62
CA TRP A 201 -4.07 0.64 -4.22
C TRP A 201 -3.69 1.39 -5.50
N SER A 202 -4.66 1.58 -6.40
CA SER A 202 -4.48 2.25 -7.69
C SER A 202 -5.52 3.35 -7.94
N PHE A 203 -6.11 3.92 -6.87
CA PHE A 203 -7.07 5.02 -6.94
C PHE A 203 -6.77 6.06 -5.84
N PRO A 204 -6.89 7.38 -6.12
CA PRO A 204 -7.09 7.98 -7.44
C PRO A 204 -5.86 7.75 -8.31
N ARG A 205 -6.01 7.85 -9.64
CA ARG A 205 -4.98 7.43 -10.61
C ARG A 205 -3.59 8.01 -10.35
N HIS A 206 -3.51 9.25 -9.88
CA HIS A 206 -2.25 10.00 -9.70
C HIS A 206 -1.86 10.20 -8.24
N GLU A 207 -2.67 9.76 -7.27
CA GLU A 207 -2.34 9.88 -5.84
C GLU A 207 -2.61 8.61 -5.03
N SER A 208 -2.80 7.48 -5.71
CA SER A 208 -3.02 6.18 -5.09
C SER A 208 -1.91 5.77 -4.11
N ILE A 209 -2.19 4.77 -3.28
CA ILE A 209 -1.19 4.16 -2.39
C ILE A 209 0.06 3.75 -3.18
N GLN A 210 -0.11 3.11 -4.34
CA GLN A 210 1.01 2.72 -5.20
C GLN A 210 1.88 3.92 -5.58
N VAL A 211 1.27 5.01 -6.05
CA VAL A 211 1.98 6.22 -6.48
C VAL A 211 2.72 6.85 -5.29
N ARG A 212 2.06 6.96 -4.14
CA ARG A 212 2.66 7.53 -2.92
C ARG A 212 3.88 6.74 -2.46
N ILE A 213 3.84 5.40 -2.54
CA ILE A 213 4.99 4.54 -2.24
C ILE A 213 6.13 4.80 -3.23
N GLU A 214 5.84 4.80 -4.52
CA GLU A 214 6.85 4.87 -5.58
C GLU A 214 7.55 6.24 -5.62
N GLU A 215 6.80 7.34 -5.49
CA GLU A 215 7.35 8.70 -5.50
C GLU A 215 8.20 8.99 -4.26
N ASN A 216 7.72 8.60 -3.08
CA ASN A 216 8.40 8.87 -1.82
C ASN A 216 9.36 7.76 -1.40
N LYS A 217 9.53 6.70 -2.22
CA LYS A 217 10.31 5.49 -1.91
C LYS A 217 9.96 4.88 -0.55
N LEU A 218 8.66 4.85 -0.20
CA LEU A 218 8.13 4.33 1.07
C LEU A 218 7.72 2.87 0.94
N TYR A 219 8.66 2.03 0.50
CA TYR A 219 8.39 0.60 0.35
C TYR A 219 8.18 -0.05 1.71
N PRO A 220 7.14 -0.88 1.91
CA PRO A 220 6.88 -1.55 3.18
C PRO A 220 7.93 -2.63 3.44
N ILE A 221 8.25 -2.92 4.71
CA ILE A 221 9.21 -3.98 5.07
C ILE A 221 8.83 -5.37 4.52
N THR A 222 7.54 -5.62 4.33
CA THR A 222 6.99 -6.86 3.77
C THR A 222 7.37 -7.11 2.31
N VAL A 223 7.94 -6.11 1.63
CA VAL A 223 8.50 -6.26 0.29
C VAL A 223 9.80 -7.09 0.29
N ILE A 224 10.52 -7.14 1.43
CA ILE A 224 11.70 -7.98 1.59
C ILE A 224 11.28 -9.45 1.45
N PRO A 225 11.90 -10.22 0.52
CA PRO A 225 11.61 -11.64 0.40
C PRO A 225 12.00 -12.39 1.69
N LYS A 226 11.17 -13.37 2.09
CA LYS A 226 11.42 -14.28 3.22
C LYS A 226 11.51 -13.61 4.61
N ILE A 227 10.99 -12.40 4.80
CA ILE A 227 10.70 -11.92 6.15
C ILE A 227 9.61 -12.80 6.76
N ASN A 228 9.87 -13.38 7.93
CA ASN A 228 8.88 -14.21 8.62
C ASN A 228 7.97 -13.36 9.53
N LYS A 229 6.90 -13.97 10.06
CA LYS A 229 5.90 -13.28 10.89
C LYS A 229 6.55 -12.65 12.14
N HIS A 230 7.39 -13.40 12.86
CA HIS A 230 8.08 -12.93 14.06
C HIS A 230 8.99 -11.72 13.77
N GLU A 231 9.81 -11.81 12.72
CA GLU A 231 10.69 -10.72 12.29
C GLU A 231 9.91 -9.46 11.92
N PHE A 232 8.78 -9.63 11.24
CA PHE A 232 7.90 -8.53 10.87
C PHE A 232 7.33 -7.82 12.11
N TYR A 233 6.78 -8.57 13.08
CA TYR A 233 6.21 -7.97 14.29
C TYR A 233 7.28 -7.33 15.16
N ALA A 234 8.44 -7.95 15.33
CA ALA A 234 9.57 -7.34 16.06
C ALA A 234 9.99 -6.00 15.45
N LEU A 235 10.05 -5.89 14.12
CA LEU A 235 10.32 -4.62 13.45
C LEU A 235 9.17 -3.62 13.64
N HIS A 236 7.92 -4.07 13.51
CA HIS A 236 6.76 -3.19 13.66
C HIS A 236 6.64 -2.60 15.07
N GLU A 237 6.89 -3.42 16.10
CA GLU A 237 6.97 -2.99 17.50
C GLU A 237 8.11 -1.98 17.74
N ALA A 238 9.22 -2.13 17.01
CA ALA A 238 10.32 -1.15 17.00
C ALA A 238 9.99 0.14 16.22
N GLY A 239 8.75 0.32 15.76
CA GLY A 239 8.33 1.48 14.96
C GLY A 239 8.77 1.42 13.49
N VAL A 240 9.27 0.28 13.01
CA VAL A 240 9.75 0.10 11.64
C VAL A 240 8.65 -0.52 10.77
N ILE A 241 8.12 0.26 9.81
CA ILE A 241 7.10 -0.24 8.86
C ILE A 241 7.54 -0.12 7.39
N THR A 242 8.48 0.78 7.08
CA THR A 242 9.06 0.97 5.75
C THR A 242 10.54 0.56 5.69
N LEU A 243 11.05 0.37 4.47
CA LEU A 243 12.49 0.16 4.23
C LEU A 243 13.34 1.36 4.66
N LYS A 244 12.79 2.58 4.58
CA LYS A 244 13.47 3.78 5.06
C LYS A 244 13.63 3.74 6.58
N ASP A 245 12.56 3.39 7.30
CA ASP A 245 12.61 3.24 8.75
C ASP A 245 13.64 2.18 9.15
N LEU A 246 13.64 1.03 8.46
CA LEU A 246 14.59 -0.05 8.71
C LEU A 246 16.05 0.39 8.53
N ILE A 247 16.34 1.19 7.51
CA ILE A 247 17.70 1.66 7.25
C ILE A 247 18.14 2.71 8.26
N ALA A 248 17.23 3.61 8.64
CA ALA A 248 17.49 4.69 9.59
C ALA A 248 17.58 4.20 11.04
N CYS A 249 16.83 3.18 11.42
CA CYS A 249 16.78 2.66 12.78
C CYS A 249 18.14 2.06 13.20
N PRO A 250 18.76 2.45 14.33
CA PRO A 250 20.00 1.86 14.81
C PRO A 250 19.89 0.34 15.05
N ILE A 251 20.99 -0.39 14.87
CA ILE A 251 21.00 -1.85 15.07
C ILE A 251 20.68 -2.20 16.53
N ASP A 252 21.24 -1.46 17.49
CA ASP A 252 21.02 -1.72 18.92
C ASP A 252 19.57 -1.54 19.35
N GLU A 253 18.82 -0.63 18.72
CA GLU A 253 17.38 -0.49 18.98
C GLU A 253 16.63 -1.74 18.53
N LEU A 254 16.96 -2.27 17.35
CA LEU A 254 16.31 -3.48 16.81
C LEU A 254 16.67 -4.74 17.61
N LYS A 255 17.87 -4.80 18.21
CA LYS A 255 18.29 -5.92 19.07
C LYS A 255 17.41 -6.06 20.32
N LYS A 256 16.87 -4.94 20.85
CA LYS A 256 15.94 -4.95 22.00
C LYS A 256 14.66 -5.73 21.72
N PHE A 257 14.26 -5.86 20.46
CA PHE A 257 13.08 -6.61 20.02
C PHE A 257 13.40 -8.06 19.60
N GLY A 258 14.53 -8.62 20.08
CA GLY A 258 14.88 -10.03 19.89
C GLY A 258 15.43 -10.39 18.51
N LEU A 259 15.78 -9.40 17.68
CA LEU A 259 16.42 -9.62 16.39
C LEU A 259 17.93 -9.77 16.54
N ARG A 260 18.49 -10.82 15.93
CA ARG A 260 19.94 -11.02 15.88
C ARG A 260 20.60 -10.00 14.96
N GLU A 261 21.78 -9.52 15.35
CA GLU A 261 22.54 -8.50 14.62
C GLU A 261 22.81 -8.87 13.16
N ASN A 262 23.33 -10.07 12.91
CA ASN A 262 23.55 -10.60 11.56
C ASN A 262 22.28 -10.61 10.69
N LYS A 263 21.11 -10.83 11.31
CA LYS A 263 19.81 -10.80 10.62
C LYS A 263 19.42 -9.37 10.29
N ILE A 264 19.60 -8.43 11.22
CA ILE A 264 19.33 -7.00 11.01
C ILE A 264 20.18 -6.45 9.86
N GLU A 265 21.48 -6.74 9.86
CA GLU A 265 22.41 -6.31 8.81
C GLU A 265 21.96 -6.80 7.44
N ARG A 266 21.63 -8.10 7.33
CA ARG A 266 21.13 -8.69 6.08
C ARG A 266 19.81 -8.06 5.61
N LEU A 267 18.90 -7.73 6.53
CA LEU A 267 17.65 -7.05 6.20
C LEU A 267 17.92 -5.62 5.68
N LYS A 268 18.83 -4.88 6.32
CA LYS A 268 19.23 -3.53 5.90
C LYS A 268 19.95 -3.54 4.55
N GLU A 269 20.85 -4.49 4.32
CA GLU A 269 21.49 -4.70 3.02
C GLU A 269 20.45 -4.93 1.93
N LYS A 270 19.49 -5.84 2.17
CA LYS A 270 18.42 -6.11 1.21
C LYS A 270 17.53 -4.89 0.98
N ALA A 271 17.25 -4.11 2.02
CA ALA A 271 16.50 -2.87 1.91
C ALA A 271 17.21 -1.86 1.00
N ARG A 272 18.54 -1.69 1.16
CA ARG A 272 19.35 -0.81 0.30
C ARG A 272 19.34 -1.27 -1.15
N GLU A 273 19.46 -2.57 -1.40
CA GLU A 273 19.39 -3.15 -2.75
C GLU A 273 18.02 -2.87 -3.43
N ILE A 274 16.93 -3.02 -2.69
CA ILE A 274 15.57 -2.76 -3.21
C ILE A 274 15.34 -1.27 -3.48
N MET A 275 15.90 -0.39 -2.64
CA MET A 275 15.77 1.06 -2.82
C MET A 275 16.71 1.65 -3.87
N ALA A 276 17.79 0.95 -4.21
CA ALA A 276 18.69 1.35 -5.28
C ALA A 276 17.95 1.31 -6.64
N ARG A 277 17.77 2.49 -7.24
CA ARG A 277 17.36 2.61 -8.64
C ARG A 277 18.65 2.57 -9.47
N LYS A 278 18.98 1.40 -10.01
CA LYS A 278 19.81 1.31 -11.22
C LYS A 278 18.87 1.34 -12.41
#